data_AF-A0A5B7DJU4-F1
#
_entry.id   AF-A0A5B7DJU4-F1
#
_cell.length_a   1.000
_cell.length_b   1.000
_cell.length_c   1.000
_cell.angle_alpha   90.00
_cell.angle_beta   90.00
_cell.angle_gamma   90.00
#
_symmetry.space_group_name_H-M   'P 1'
#
loop_
_entity.id
_entity.type
_entity.pdbx_description
1 polymer ?
#
loop_
_entity_poly.entity_id
_entity_poly.type
_entity_poly.pdbx_seq_one_letter_code
_entity_poly.pdbx_strand_id
1 'polypeptide(L)'
;MCGCGFGFVFIALVSPMVQCSTRWVHIKEVSSSSLSTCTVIIRVSDIDDNPPRLARKRWDLTVQETWGNSGSANTTLLEIAASDRDAASYFYYRVLAGSGRGWQLFTVRTVGAVGQLYATKPLDYEDETHRQGFKFTVQVTDGGPGAWKDPNHMDSAWISVKLLDVNDNPPLFARPHAHITIREDAQPGTLMASLPAHDPDMAYVTYFRNF
;
A
#
# COMPACT_ATOMS: atom_id res chain seq x y z
N MET A 1 -45.93 33.36 46.18
CA MET A 1 -44.67 32.66 45.87
C MET A 1 -44.75 32.20 44.42
N CYS A 2 -44.00 32.80 43.50
CA CYS A 2 -43.91 32.29 42.13
C CYS A 2 -43.03 31.04 42.16
N GLY A 3 -43.59 29.89 41.78
CA GLY A 3 -42.83 28.66 41.62
C GLY A 3 -42.13 28.68 40.26
N CYS A 4 -40.79 28.65 40.26
CA CYS A 4 -40.04 28.39 39.04
C CYS A 4 -40.08 26.87 38.76
N GLY A 5 -40.64 26.48 37.62
CA GLY A 5 -40.55 25.11 37.11
C GLY A 5 -39.31 24.93 36.24
N PHE A 6 -38.60 23.81 36.40
CA PHE A 6 -37.49 23.44 35.51
C PHE A 6 -37.97 22.35 34.54
N GLY A 7 -37.86 22.61 33.23
CA GLY A 7 -38.04 21.59 32.21
C GLY A 7 -36.70 20.93 31.89
N PHE A 8 -36.64 19.59 31.95
CA PHE A 8 -35.45 18.83 31.55
C PHE A 8 -35.69 18.21 30.18
N VAL A 9 -34.71 18.32 29.27
CA VAL A 9 -34.69 17.59 28.01
C VAL A 9 -33.67 16.47 28.14
N PHE A 10 -34.14 15.22 28.10
CA PHE A 10 -33.28 14.05 28.06
C PHE A 10 -33.15 13.59 26.60
N ILE A 11 -31.93 13.31 26.17
CA ILE A 11 -31.65 12.63 24.92
C ILE A 11 -31.30 11.18 25.23
N ALA A 12 -31.97 10.24 24.57
CA ALA A 12 -31.59 8.83 24.53
C ALA A 12 -30.87 8.58 23.20
N LEU A 13 -29.53 8.63 23.20
CA LEU A 13 -28.73 8.12 22.07
C LEU A 13 -28.59 6.62 22.27
N VAL A 14 -29.28 5.82 21.46
CA VAL A 14 -29.31 4.34 21.61
C VAL A 14 -28.58 3.64 20.47
N SER A 15 -27.72 4.34 19.70
CA SER A 15 -27.01 3.66 18.63
C SER A 15 -25.65 4.29 18.34
N PRO A 16 -24.59 3.47 18.22
CA PRO A 16 -23.33 3.90 17.60
C PRO A 16 -23.51 4.26 16.10
N MET A 17 -24.69 4.05 15.50
CA MET A 17 -24.95 4.36 14.09
C MET A 17 -25.55 5.77 13.83
N VAL A 18 -25.55 6.69 14.80
CA VAL A 18 -26.06 8.05 14.55
C VAL A 18 -24.96 8.88 13.90
N GLN A 19 -24.87 8.77 12.57
CA GLN A 19 -23.91 9.40 11.64
C GLN A 19 -23.98 10.93 11.57
N CYS A 20 -24.07 11.63 12.70
CA CYS A 20 -24.51 13.02 12.84
C CYS A 20 -26.01 13.23 12.61
N SER A 21 -26.68 13.84 13.60
CA SER A 21 -28.05 14.31 13.42
C SER A 21 -28.27 15.64 14.12
N THR A 22 -29.09 16.49 13.51
CA THR A 22 -29.61 17.71 14.15
C THR A 22 -31.07 17.48 14.49
N ARG A 23 -31.46 17.83 15.71
CA ARG A 23 -32.85 17.79 16.16
C ARG A 23 -33.23 19.15 16.76
N TRP A 24 -34.43 19.60 16.40
CA TRP A 24 -35.02 20.83 16.90
C TRP A 24 -36.02 20.47 17.98
N VAL A 25 -35.82 20.98 19.20
CA VAL A 25 -36.78 20.82 20.29
C VAL A 25 -37.35 22.19 20.61
N HIS A 26 -38.65 22.37 20.37
CA HIS A 26 -39.37 23.58 20.74
C HIS A 26 -39.95 23.41 22.13
N ILE A 27 -39.51 24.23 23.08
CA ILE A 27 -40.02 24.26 24.45
C ILE A 27 -40.96 25.46 24.56
N LYS A 28 -42.18 25.23 25.06
CA LYS A 28 -43.17 26.28 25.29
C LYS A 28 -43.48 26.39 26.78
N GLU A 29 -43.41 27.59 27.33
CA GLU A 29 -43.87 27.91 28.68
C GLU A 29 -45.16 28.73 28.57
N VAL A 30 -46.21 28.31 29.28
CA VAL A 30 -47.54 28.91 29.20
C VAL A 30 -47.99 29.34 30.59
N SER A 31 -48.41 30.60 30.72
CA SER A 31 -49.13 31.13 31.88
C SER A 31 -50.54 31.58 31.48
N SER A 32 -51.36 32.01 32.43
CA SER A 32 -52.74 32.45 32.19
C SER A 32 -52.89 33.67 31.26
N SER A 33 -51.81 34.41 30.97
CA SER A 33 -51.84 35.62 30.13
C SER A 33 -50.67 35.79 29.15
N SER A 34 -49.69 34.89 29.16
CA SER A 34 -48.52 35.00 28.28
C SER A 34 -47.96 33.63 27.90
N LEU A 35 -47.48 33.55 26.66
CA LEU A 35 -46.81 32.41 26.04
C LEU A 35 -45.37 32.80 25.72
N SER A 36 -44.40 32.03 26.23
CA SER A 36 -43.00 32.15 25.85
C SER A 36 -42.54 30.87 25.17
N THR A 37 -41.75 30.99 24.10
CA THR A 37 -41.21 29.83 23.38
C THR A 37 -39.71 29.95 23.22
N CYS A 38 -38.99 28.89 23.53
CA CYS A 38 -37.55 28.76 23.31
C CYS A 38 -37.30 27.58 22.38
N THR A 39 -36.32 27.71 21.48
CA THR A 39 -35.89 26.60 20.60
C THR A 39 -34.51 26.13 21.03
N VAL A 40 -34.40 24.86 21.38
CA VAL A 40 -33.13 24.20 21.68
C VAL A 40 -32.67 23.45 20.45
N ILE A 41 -31.45 23.75 20.00
CA ILE A 41 -30.79 23.07 18.88
C ILE A 41 -29.86 22.02 19.47
N ILE A 42 -30.15 20.75 19.20
CA ILE A 42 -29.29 19.67 19.63
C ILE A 42 -28.53 19.13 18.43
N ARG A 43 -27.20 19.22 18.52
CA ARG A 43 -26.26 18.66 17.54
C ARG A 43 -25.62 17.42 18.15
N VAL A 44 -25.78 16.30 17.47
CA VAL A 44 -25.09 15.05 17.80
C VAL A 44 -23.87 14.95 16.89
N SER A 45 -22.68 14.94 17.48
CA SER A 45 -21.42 14.69 16.78
C SER A 45 -21.14 13.20 16.71
N ASP A 46 -20.55 12.77 15.60
CA ASP A 46 -20.01 11.44 15.43
C ASP A 46 -18.81 11.18 16.35
N ILE A 47 -18.61 9.94 16.74
CA ILE A 47 -17.40 9.45 17.42
C ILE A 47 -16.79 8.41 16.50
N ASP A 48 -15.48 8.46 16.31
CA ASP A 48 -14.70 7.46 15.57
C ASP A 48 -14.73 6.14 16.38
N ASP A 49 -15.72 5.28 16.07
CA ASP A 49 -15.97 4.02 16.78
C ASP A 49 -16.07 2.81 15.84
N ASN A 50 -15.85 3.01 14.55
CA ASN A 50 -15.81 1.95 13.55
C ASN A 50 -14.40 1.83 12.96
N PRO A 51 -13.69 0.70 13.13
CA PRO A 51 -12.38 0.52 12.53
C PRO A 51 -12.41 0.56 11.00
N PRO A 52 -11.29 0.93 10.36
CA PRO A 52 -11.17 0.85 8.91
C PRO A 52 -11.21 -0.61 8.49
N ARG A 53 -11.72 -0.85 7.28
CA ARG A 53 -11.82 -2.19 6.69
C ARG A 53 -11.19 -2.23 5.32
N LEU A 54 -10.19 -3.09 5.16
CA LEU A 54 -9.61 -3.37 3.86
C LEU A 54 -10.54 -4.24 3.02
N ALA A 55 -10.61 -3.96 1.71
CA ALA A 55 -11.42 -4.74 0.78
C ALA A 55 -11.03 -6.23 0.72
N ARG A 56 -9.77 -6.57 1.01
CA ARG A 56 -9.22 -7.93 1.02
C ARG A 56 -8.24 -8.11 2.17
N LYS A 57 -8.07 -9.34 2.64
CA LYS A 57 -7.03 -9.72 3.62
C LYS A 57 -5.73 -10.18 2.98
N ARG A 58 -5.72 -10.37 1.66
CA ARG A 58 -4.54 -10.79 0.89
C ARG A 58 -4.60 -10.25 -0.54
N TRP A 59 -3.43 -9.84 -1.04
CA TRP A 59 -3.18 -9.59 -2.45
C TRP A 59 -2.01 -10.43 -2.95
N ASP A 60 -2.18 -11.03 -4.12
CA ASP A 60 -1.14 -11.72 -4.86
C ASP A 60 -0.90 -10.96 -6.17
N LEU A 61 0.32 -10.49 -6.37
CA LEU A 61 0.73 -9.66 -7.49
C LEU A 61 1.84 -10.33 -8.26
N THR A 62 1.87 -10.08 -9.56
CA THR A 62 2.98 -10.41 -10.42
C THR A 62 3.49 -9.11 -11.02
N VAL A 63 4.75 -8.77 -10.75
CA VAL A 63 5.37 -7.48 -11.05
C VAL A 63 6.59 -7.73 -11.92
N GLN A 64 6.76 -6.97 -13.00
CA GLN A 64 8.00 -7.00 -13.76
C GLN A 64 9.10 -6.27 -13.00
N GLU A 65 10.31 -6.81 -12.98
CA GLU A 65 11.45 -6.21 -12.26
C GLU A 65 11.75 -4.77 -12.71
N THR A 66 11.56 -4.49 -14.00
CA THR A 66 11.75 -3.16 -14.59
C THR A 66 10.76 -2.10 -14.07
N TRP A 67 9.63 -2.49 -13.46
CA TRP A 67 8.65 -1.56 -12.90
C TRP A 67 9.17 -0.84 -11.64
N GLY A 68 10.20 -1.40 -10.98
CA GLY A 68 10.90 -0.77 -9.86
C GLY A 68 12.16 0.02 -10.26
N ASN A 69 12.69 -0.20 -11.48
CA ASN A 69 14.01 0.28 -11.91
C ASN A 69 13.98 1.58 -12.71
N SER A 70 12.88 1.86 -13.41
CA SER A 70 12.71 3.17 -14.04
C SER A 70 12.52 4.20 -12.93
N GLY A 71 13.33 5.28 -12.92
CA GLY A 71 13.24 6.43 -12.01
C GLY A 71 11.89 7.18 -11.95
N SER A 72 10.82 6.54 -12.41
CA SER A 72 9.44 6.80 -12.07
C SER A 72 9.16 6.28 -10.66
N ALA A 73 9.54 7.06 -9.64
CA ALA A 73 9.10 6.88 -8.25
C ALA A 73 7.56 6.96 -8.05
N ASN A 74 6.79 6.81 -9.13
CA ASN A 74 5.35 6.99 -9.24
C ASN A 74 4.63 5.77 -9.85
N THR A 75 5.32 4.69 -10.23
CA THR A 75 4.63 3.48 -10.72
C THR A 75 3.94 2.79 -9.55
N THR A 76 2.61 2.90 -9.53
CA THR A 76 1.78 2.27 -8.50
C THR A 76 1.64 0.78 -8.82
N LEU A 77 2.16 -0.09 -7.95
CA LEU A 77 2.11 -1.54 -8.11
C LEU A 77 0.74 -2.12 -7.74
N LEU A 78 0.09 -1.51 -6.74
CA LEU A 78 -1.23 -1.91 -6.26
C LEU A 78 -1.93 -0.74 -5.57
N GLU A 79 -3.23 -0.62 -5.79
CA GLU A 79 -4.12 0.25 -5.03
C GLU A 79 -4.88 -0.56 -3.97
N ILE A 80 -4.77 -0.13 -2.72
CA ILE A 80 -5.32 -0.77 -1.55
C ILE A 80 -6.42 0.13 -1.00
N ALA A 81 -7.68 -0.21 -1.23
CA ALA A 81 -8.81 0.58 -0.73
C ALA A 81 -9.23 0.11 0.67
N ALA A 82 -9.52 1.07 1.54
CA ALA A 82 -10.20 0.86 2.81
C ALA A 82 -11.54 1.60 2.82
N SER A 83 -12.45 1.10 3.63
CA SER A 83 -13.74 1.72 3.92
C SER A 83 -13.97 1.79 5.41
N ASP A 84 -14.67 2.81 5.85
CA ASP A 84 -15.02 3.06 7.23
C ASP A 84 -16.50 3.44 7.31
N ARG A 85 -17.14 3.21 8.46
CA ARG A 85 -18.57 3.51 8.67
C ARG A 85 -18.80 4.84 9.38
N ASP A 86 -17.76 5.46 9.91
CA ASP A 86 -17.83 6.77 10.53
C ASP A 86 -18.11 7.86 9.49
N ALA A 87 -18.68 8.97 9.94
CA ALA A 87 -19.13 10.05 9.07
C ALA A 87 -17.96 10.78 8.37
N ALA A 88 -16.78 10.77 8.99
CA ALA A 88 -15.55 11.31 8.43
C ALA A 88 -14.33 10.52 8.94
N SER A 89 -13.69 9.79 8.05
CA SER A 89 -12.52 8.96 8.38
C SER A 89 -11.30 9.37 7.57
N TYR A 90 -10.13 9.34 8.22
CA TYR A 90 -8.84 9.65 7.60
C TYR A 90 -7.97 8.41 7.61
N PHE A 91 -7.63 7.89 6.43
CA PHE A 91 -6.84 6.67 6.36
C PHE A 91 -5.35 6.98 6.37
N TYR A 92 -4.58 6.19 7.11
CA TYR A 92 -3.13 6.20 7.07
C TYR A 92 -2.68 4.80 6.76
N TYR A 93 -1.83 4.65 5.74
CA TYR A 93 -1.30 3.36 5.32
C TYR A 93 0.19 3.25 5.64
N ARG A 94 0.64 2.03 5.93
CA ARG A 94 2.06 1.72 6.01
C ARG A 94 2.36 0.27 5.65
N VAL A 95 3.58 0.04 5.21
CA VAL A 95 4.17 -1.31 5.27
C VAL A 95 4.62 -1.58 6.70
N LEU A 96 4.23 -2.71 7.27
CA LEU A 96 4.63 -3.09 8.62
C LEU A 96 6.08 -3.57 8.62
N ALA A 97 6.96 -2.82 9.29
CA ALA A 97 8.37 -3.16 9.41
C ALA A 97 8.53 -4.53 10.09
N GLY A 98 9.41 -5.38 9.52
CA GLY A 98 9.69 -6.72 10.03
C GLY A 98 8.59 -7.77 9.76
N SER A 99 7.54 -7.45 9.01
CA SER A 99 6.41 -8.37 8.75
C SER A 99 6.69 -9.52 7.78
N GLY A 100 7.86 -9.55 7.13
CA GLY A 100 8.24 -10.65 6.24
C GLY A 100 9.44 -10.32 5.35
N ARG A 101 9.53 -10.93 4.16
CA ARG A 101 10.65 -10.74 3.22
C ARG A 101 10.37 -9.56 2.27
N GLY A 102 11.35 -8.67 2.16
CA GLY A 102 11.34 -7.57 1.19
C GLY A 102 10.56 -6.33 1.63
N TRP A 103 10.00 -6.28 2.86
CA TRP A 103 9.21 -5.14 3.35
C TRP A 103 9.93 -3.79 3.17
N GLN A 104 11.26 -3.75 3.33
CA GLN A 104 12.08 -2.53 3.21
C GLN A 104 12.21 -1.97 1.77
N LEU A 105 11.77 -2.73 0.77
CA LEU A 105 11.80 -2.33 -0.63
C LEU A 105 10.50 -1.63 -1.04
N PHE A 106 9.47 -1.66 -0.18
CA PHE A 106 8.14 -1.15 -0.51
C PHE A 106 7.70 -0.11 0.50
N THR A 107 6.84 0.80 0.05
CA THR A 107 6.10 1.69 0.92
C THR A 107 4.74 2.00 0.33
N VAL A 108 3.86 2.60 1.12
CA VAL A 108 2.50 2.94 0.71
C VAL A 108 2.29 4.44 0.88
N ARG A 109 1.78 5.10 -0.17
CA ARG A 109 1.34 6.50 -0.12
C ARG A 109 -0.16 6.53 0.07
N THR A 110 -0.65 7.22 1.09
CA THR A 110 -2.07 7.49 1.25
C THR A 110 -2.54 8.54 0.24
N VAL A 111 -3.60 8.23 -0.49
CA VAL A 111 -4.34 9.14 -1.38
C VAL A 111 -5.85 8.99 -1.06
N GLY A 112 -6.36 9.83 -0.17
CA GLY A 112 -7.74 9.72 0.33
C GLY A 112 -7.97 8.38 1.05
N ALA A 113 -8.94 7.60 0.57
CA ALA A 113 -9.25 6.27 1.10
C ALA A 113 -8.39 5.14 0.51
N VAL A 114 -7.47 5.45 -0.41
CA VAL A 114 -6.67 4.47 -1.13
C VAL A 114 -5.19 4.58 -0.72
N GLY A 115 -4.58 3.45 -0.41
CA GLY A 115 -3.13 3.31 -0.27
C GLY A 115 -2.51 2.84 -1.59
N GLN A 116 -1.63 3.64 -2.17
CA GLN A 116 -0.87 3.28 -3.37
C GLN A 116 0.47 2.65 -2.97
N LEU A 117 0.64 1.36 -3.23
CA LEU A 117 1.87 0.60 -2.97
C LEU A 117 2.88 0.83 -4.09
N TYR A 118 4.12 1.16 -3.74
CA TYR A 118 5.23 1.34 -4.67
C TYR A 118 6.53 0.74 -4.13
N ALA A 119 7.42 0.40 -5.05
CA ALA A 119 8.80 0.03 -4.72
C ALA A 119 9.64 1.30 -4.53
N THR A 120 10.43 1.37 -3.46
CA THR A 120 11.37 2.47 -3.18
C THR A 120 12.79 2.14 -3.60
N LYS A 121 13.05 0.88 -3.91
CA LYS A 121 14.33 0.38 -4.39
C LYS A 121 14.12 -0.44 -5.66
N PRO A 122 15.15 -0.54 -6.51
CA PRO A 122 15.17 -1.42 -7.67
C PRO A 122 14.70 -2.84 -7.33
N LEU A 123 13.92 -3.42 -8.24
CA LEU A 123 13.54 -4.82 -8.22
C LEU A 123 14.36 -5.50 -9.31
N ASP A 124 14.91 -6.66 -8.99
CA ASP A 124 15.93 -7.32 -9.81
C ASP A 124 15.73 -8.82 -9.59
N TYR A 125 15.40 -9.58 -10.62
CA TYR A 125 15.11 -11.00 -10.58
C TYR A 125 16.40 -11.85 -10.53
N GLU A 126 17.50 -11.29 -11.04
CA GLU A 126 18.84 -11.87 -11.02
C GLU A 126 19.41 -11.88 -9.61
N ASP A 127 18.98 -10.95 -8.75
CA ASP A 127 19.22 -11.00 -7.30
C ASP A 127 18.52 -12.21 -6.66
N GLU A 128 19.32 -13.14 -6.12
CA GLU A 128 18.84 -14.37 -5.48
C GLU A 128 17.80 -14.13 -4.36
N THR A 129 17.91 -13.01 -3.65
CA THR A 129 17.01 -12.66 -2.55
C THR A 129 15.64 -12.18 -3.04
N HIS A 130 15.62 -11.61 -4.24
CA HIS A 130 14.42 -11.09 -4.90
C HIS A 130 13.72 -12.16 -5.75
N ARG A 131 14.47 -13.09 -6.36
CA ARG A 131 13.96 -14.19 -7.20
C ARG A 131 12.88 -15.04 -6.53
N GLN A 132 12.96 -15.17 -5.21
CA GLN A 132 11.98 -15.93 -4.42
C GLN A 132 10.62 -15.18 -4.26
N GLY A 133 10.54 -13.91 -4.67
CA GLY A 133 9.41 -13.00 -4.49
C GLY A 133 9.44 -12.26 -3.14
N PHE A 134 8.42 -11.48 -2.83
CA PHE A 134 8.30 -10.72 -1.57
C PHE A 134 7.02 -11.07 -0.84
N LYS A 135 7.06 -11.04 0.50
CA LYS A 135 5.90 -11.29 1.34
C LYS A 135 5.97 -10.38 2.56
N PHE A 136 5.00 -9.48 2.71
CA PHE A 136 4.96 -8.52 3.81
C PHE A 136 3.51 -8.12 4.12
N THR A 137 3.32 -7.41 5.23
CA THR A 137 2.01 -6.95 5.67
C THR A 137 1.87 -5.44 5.45
N VAL A 138 0.72 -5.02 4.94
CA VAL A 138 0.29 -3.62 4.93
C VAL A 138 -0.76 -3.42 6.02
N GLN A 139 -0.71 -2.26 6.67
CA GLN A 139 -1.69 -1.84 7.65
C GLN A 139 -2.35 -0.53 7.24
N VAL A 140 -3.61 -0.37 7.64
CA VAL A 140 -4.37 0.88 7.56
C VAL A 140 -4.90 1.24 8.95
N THR A 141 -4.94 2.53 9.27
CA THR A 141 -5.54 3.07 10.50
C THR A 141 -6.33 4.35 10.20
N ASP A 142 -7.40 4.59 10.96
CA ASP A 142 -8.26 5.78 10.95
C ASP A 142 -7.79 6.85 11.97
N GLY A 143 -7.24 6.42 13.12
CA GLY A 143 -6.83 7.27 14.24
C GLY A 143 -5.44 7.89 14.14
N GLY A 144 -4.83 7.93 12.95
CA GLY A 144 -3.52 8.53 12.73
C GLY A 144 -2.32 7.74 13.28
N PRO A 145 -1.12 8.35 13.32
CA PRO A 145 0.11 7.64 13.67
C PRO A 145 0.16 7.05 15.10
N GLY A 146 -0.68 7.51 16.02
CA GLY A 146 -0.78 6.96 17.38
C GLY A 146 -1.58 5.65 17.45
N ALA A 147 -2.52 5.45 16.52
CA ALA A 147 -3.49 4.37 16.55
C ALA A 147 -2.99 3.03 15.99
N TRP A 148 -1.74 2.98 15.51
CA TRP A 148 -1.09 1.76 15.03
C TRP A 148 -0.96 0.61 16.05
N LYS A 149 -1.28 0.85 17.32
CA LYS A 149 -1.29 -0.14 18.40
C LYS A 149 -2.69 -0.44 18.91
N ASP A 150 -3.70 0.28 18.44
CA ASP A 150 -5.08 0.08 18.84
C ASP A 150 -5.77 -0.84 17.82
N PRO A 151 -6.12 -2.08 18.21
CA PRO A 151 -6.80 -3.01 17.30
C PRO A 151 -8.20 -2.53 16.89
N ASN A 152 -8.81 -1.58 17.60
CA ASN A 152 -10.11 -1.02 17.26
C ASN A 152 -10.03 0.11 16.21
N HIS A 153 -8.83 0.51 15.82
CA HIS A 153 -8.56 1.60 14.88
C HIS A 153 -7.61 1.15 13.77
N MET A 154 -7.49 -0.16 13.53
CA MET A 154 -6.61 -0.67 12.48
C MET A 154 -7.17 -1.90 11.76
N ASP A 155 -6.71 -2.07 10.53
CA ASP A 155 -6.81 -3.32 9.80
C ASP A 155 -5.51 -3.64 9.07
N SER A 156 -5.32 -4.90 8.70
CA SER A 156 -4.11 -5.37 8.05
C SER A 156 -4.38 -6.47 7.04
N ALA A 157 -3.44 -6.61 6.10
CA ALA A 157 -3.52 -7.60 5.04
C ALA A 157 -2.13 -7.98 4.52
N TRP A 158 -2.05 -9.21 4.01
CA TRP A 158 -0.81 -9.74 3.43
C TRP A 158 -0.68 -9.36 1.96
N ILE A 159 0.53 -9.00 1.56
CA ILE A 159 0.93 -8.78 0.17
C ILE A 159 1.95 -9.85 -0.20
N SER A 160 1.70 -10.56 -1.29
CA SER A 160 2.63 -11.48 -1.92
C SER A 160 2.95 -10.97 -3.31
N VAL A 161 4.23 -10.69 -3.58
CA VAL A 161 4.70 -10.20 -4.87
C VAL A 161 5.59 -11.25 -5.50
N LYS A 162 5.26 -11.67 -6.72
CA LYS A 162 6.12 -12.49 -7.57
C LYS A 162 6.79 -11.59 -8.60
N LEU A 163 8.09 -11.71 -8.78
CA LEU A 163 8.80 -11.04 -9.86
C LEU A 163 8.72 -11.86 -11.15
N LEU A 164 8.56 -11.15 -12.27
CA LEU A 164 8.79 -11.69 -13.61
C LEU A 164 10.19 -11.30 -14.06
N ASP A 165 10.92 -12.33 -14.45
CA ASP A 165 12.18 -12.27 -15.20
C ASP A 165 11.93 -11.61 -16.56
N VAL A 166 12.63 -10.52 -16.81
CA VAL A 166 12.64 -9.73 -18.04
C VAL A 166 14.10 -9.64 -18.48
N ASN A 167 14.38 -10.00 -19.74
CA ASN A 167 15.72 -9.84 -20.29
C ASN A 167 16.10 -8.33 -20.38
N ASP A 168 16.76 -7.83 -19.35
CA ASP A 168 17.26 -6.47 -19.21
C ASP A 168 18.78 -6.40 -18.93
N ASN A 169 19.45 -7.56 -18.81
CA ASN A 169 20.89 -7.70 -18.68
C ASN A 169 21.52 -8.27 -19.96
N PRO A 170 22.49 -7.58 -20.58
CA PRO A 170 23.16 -8.09 -21.76
C PRO A 170 24.05 -9.30 -21.42
N PRO A 171 24.26 -10.24 -22.37
CA PRO A 171 25.21 -11.33 -22.20
C PRO A 171 26.62 -10.83 -21.87
N LEU A 172 27.27 -11.48 -20.91
CA LEU A 172 28.63 -11.16 -20.47
C LEU A 172 29.60 -12.27 -20.84
N PHE A 173 30.69 -11.92 -21.52
CA PHE A 173 31.80 -12.85 -21.78
C PHE A 173 32.54 -13.16 -20.48
N ALA A 174 32.82 -14.45 -20.22
CA ALA A 174 33.62 -14.86 -19.06
C ALA A 174 35.06 -14.30 -19.10
N ARG A 175 35.58 -14.04 -20.30
CA ARG A 175 36.84 -13.34 -20.55
C ARG A 175 36.61 -12.29 -21.65
N PRO A 176 36.49 -10.99 -21.30
CA PRO A 176 36.25 -9.93 -22.28
C PRO A 176 37.44 -9.73 -23.23
N HIS A 177 38.64 -10.13 -22.78
CA HIS A 177 39.84 -10.15 -23.60
C HIS A 177 40.46 -11.55 -23.55
N ALA A 178 40.78 -12.10 -24.71
CA ALA A 178 41.49 -13.35 -24.86
C ALA A 178 42.67 -13.15 -25.81
N HIS A 179 43.88 -13.39 -25.32
CA HIS A 179 45.07 -13.50 -26.17
C HIS A 179 45.19 -14.96 -26.61
N ILE A 180 45.20 -15.19 -27.92
CA ILE A 180 45.32 -16.52 -28.51
C ILE A 180 46.57 -16.52 -29.37
N THR A 181 47.49 -17.45 -29.08
CA THR A 181 48.66 -17.70 -29.92
C THR A 181 48.40 -18.97 -30.71
N ILE A 182 48.52 -18.89 -32.04
CA ILE A 182 48.40 -20.03 -32.95
C ILE A 182 49.68 -20.17 -33.77
N ARG A 183 50.04 -21.39 -34.13
CA ARG A 183 51.15 -21.63 -35.05
C ARG A 183 50.72 -21.30 -36.48
N GLU A 184 51.65 -20.78 -37.27
CA GLU A 184 51.40 -20.45 -38.67
C GLU A 184 51.07 -21.68 -39.54
N ASP A 185 51.52 -22.86 -39.13
CA ASP A 185 51.27 -24.14 -39.82
C ASP A 185 49.95 -24.83 -39.42
N ALA A 186 49.08 -24.14 -38.67
CA ALA A 186 47.79 -24.68 -38.24
C ALA A 186 46.87 -24.97 -39.45
N GLN A 187 46.24 -26.13 -39.44
CA GLN A 187 45.36 -26.55 -40.53
C GLN A 187 44.03 -25.78 -40.53
N PRO A 188 43.42 -25.55 -41.72
CA PRO A 188 42.09 -24.98 -41.83
C PRO A 188 41.06 -25.73 -40.96
N GLY A 189 40.27 -25.00 -40.19
CA GLY A 189 39.27 -25.57 -39.26
C GLY A 189 39.77 -25.82 -37.85
N THR A 190 41.03 -25.50 -37.53
CA THR A 190 41.55 -25.56 -36.17
C THR A 190 40.76 -24.62 -35.24
N LEU A 191 40.22 -25.16 -34.15
CA LEU A 191 39.53 -24.37 -33.12
C LEU A 191 40.54 -23.52 -32.35
N MET A 192 40.48 -22.20 -32.55
CA MET A 192 41.42 -21.25 -31.93
C MET A 192 41.07 -20.96 -30.47
N ALA A 193 39.79 -20.76 -30.16
CA ALA A 193 39.29 -20.55 -28.81
C ALA A 193 37.79 -20.84 -28.72
N SER A 194 37.35 -21.19 -27.52
CA SER A 194 35.95 -21.20 -27.11
C SER A 194 35.76 -20.10 -26.06
N LEU A 195 34.91 -19.12 -26.36
CA LEU A 195 34.64 -17.96 -25.51
C LEU A 195 33.21 -18.04 -24.98
N PRO A 196 32.97 -18.68 -23.83
CA PRO A 196 31.64 -18.75 -23.26
C PRO A 196 31.19 -17.35 -22.80
N ALA A 197 29.98 -16.98 -23.20
CA ALA A 197 29.23 -15.89 -22.62
C ALA A 197 28.06 -16.43 -21.80
N HIS A 198 27.73 -15.73 -20.71
CA HIS A 198 26.62 -16.03 -19.82
C HIS A 198 25.68 -14.84 -19.80
N ASP A 199 24.40 -15.11 -20.01
CA ASP A 199 23.31 -14.15 -19.90
C ASP A 199 22.63 -14.37 -18.53
N PRO A 200 22.66 -13.37 -17.63
CA PRO A 200 22.06 -13.48 -16.29
C PRO A 200 20.57 -13.81 -16.29
N ASP A 201 19.84 -13.35 -17.32
CA ASP A 201 18.40 -13.53 -17.51
C ASP A 201 18.09 -14.88 -18.21
N MET A 202 19.12 -15.73 -18.32
CA MET A 202 19.07 -17.05 -18.95
C MET A 202 18.59 -17.02 -20.42
N ALA A 203 18.73 -15.89 -21.11
CA ALA A 203 18.34 -15.77 -22.50
C ALA A 203 19.36 -16.43 -23.46
N TYR A 204 18.91 -16.71 -24.69
CA TYR A 204 19.76 -17.37 -25.69
C TYR A 204 20.83 -16.42 -26.24
N VAL A 205 22.10 -16.80 -26.09
CA VAL A 205 23.24 -16.04 -26.60
C VAL A 205 23.56 -16.42 -28.05
N THR A 206 23.55 -15.44 -28.96
CA THR A 206 23.95 -15.62 -30.37
C THR A 206 25.32 -14.99 -30.62
N TYR A 207 26.22 -15.73 -31.29
CA TYR A 207 27.56 -15.25 -31.62
C TYR A 207 27.62 -14.79 -33.08
N PHE A 208 28.09 -13.56 -33.30
CA PHE A 208 28.32 -13.02 -34.64
C PHE A 208 29.82 -12.94 -34.94
N ARG A 209 30.19 -13.18 -36.20
CA ARG A 209 31.57 -13.10 -36.67
C ARG A 209 31.59 -12.12 -37.83
N ASN A 210 32.18 -10.94 -37.62
CA ASN A 210 32.47 -10.01 -38.70
C ASN A 210 33.84 -10.34 -39.28
N PHE A 211 33.88 -10.51 -40.59
CA PHE A 211 35.10 -10.61 -41.39
C PHE A 211 35.21 -9.37 -42.28
#